data_AF-A0A7X4AMK3-F1
#
_entry.id   AF-A0A7X4AMK3-F1
#
_cell.length_a   1.000
_cell.length_b   1.000
_cell.length_c   1.000
_cell.angle_alpha   90.00
_cell.angle_beta   90.00
_cell.angle_gamma   90.00
#
_symmetry.space_group_name_H-M   'P 1'
#
loop_
_entity.id
_entity.type
_entity.pdbx_description
1 polymer ?
#
loop_
_entity_poly.entity_id
_entity_poly.type
_entity_poly.pdbx_seq_one_letter_code
_entity_poly.pdbx_strand_id
1 'polypeptide(L)'
;MKDLNGDSEDTGPIAFFCRVKPQGADILSICQNHSRMFIGWPRLRKDVPETAGWRSKIVDPTCPSEEWARLLDGEEYRRQYSLNRNFIRYVNPGSIVVIPRPKQGAVYVARITDRFEIVDSPPWG
;
A
#
# COMPACT_ATOMS: atom_id res chain seq x y z
N MET A 1 -4.67 2.49 -20.63
CA MET A 1 -4.97 2.36 -19.19
C MET A 1 -5.83 1.11 -19.08
N LYS A 2 -5.29 -0.02 -18.60
CA LYS A 2 -6.06 -1.28 -18.54
C LYS A 2 -7.14 -1.15 -17.47
N ASP A 3 -8.35 -1.60 -17.81
CA ASP A 3 -9.53 -1.58 -16.95
C ASP A 3 -9.30 -2.44 -15.70
N LEU A 4 -9.39 -1.82 -14.52
CA LEU A 4 -9.15 -2.44 -13.20
C LEU A 4 -10.40 -3.15 -12.64
N ASN A 5 -11.27 -3.68 -13.51
CA ASN A 5 -12.59 -4.22 -13.15
C ASN A 5 -12.75 -5.73 -13.36
N GLY A 6 -11.67 -6.47 -13.63
CA GLY A 6 -11.72 -7.92 -13.80
C GLY A 6 -11.28 -8.68 -12.54
N ASP A 7 -11.98 -9.77 -12.24
CA ASP A 7 -11.54 -10.82 -11.32
C ASP A 7 -10.08 -11.22 -11.60
N SER A 8 -9.40 -11.66 -10.55
CA SER A 8 -7.95 -11.87 -10.50
C SER A 8 -7.43 -12.83 -11.57
N GLU A 9 -7.13 -12.31 -12.75
CA GLU A 9 -6.06 -12.85 -13.57
C GLU A 9 -4.76 -12.62 -12.80
N ASP A 10 -3.94 -13.67 -12.68
CA ASP A 10 -2.60 -13.61 -12.11
C ASP A 10 -1.73 -12.74 -13.02
N THR A 11 -1.86 -11.43 -12.86
CA THR A 11 -1.06 -10.47 -13.61
C THR A 11 0.35 -10.62 -13.06
N GLY A 12 1.24 -11.18 -13.88
CA GLY A 12 2.63 -11.43 -13.49
C GLY A 12 3.34 -10.19 -12.92
N PRO A 13 4.57 -10.37 -12.40
CA PRO A 13 5.28 -9.34 -11.68
C PRO A 13 5.30 -7.96 -12.36
N ILE A 14 4.75 -6.95 -11.68
CA ILE A 14 4.79 -5.56 -12.14
C ILE A 14 6.04 -4.81 -11.65
N ALA A 15 6.40 -3.72 -12.35
CA ALA A 15 7.33 -2.71 -11.86
C ALA A 15 6.58 -1.43 -11.47
N PHE A 16 6.88 -0.86 -10.31
CA PHE A 16 6.17 0.32 -9.79
C PHE A 16 7.09 1.24 -8.97
N PHE A 17 6.66 2.47 -8.74
CA PHE A 17 7.28 3.36 -7.77
C PHE A 17 6.22 3.92 -6.83
N CYS A 18 6.49 3.96 -5.53
CA CYS A 18 5.60 4.61 -4.58
C CYS A 18 6.00 6.06 -4.35
N ARG A 19 5.01 6.96 -4.36
CA ARG A 19 5.20 8.38 -4.06
C ARG A 19 4.99 8.72 -2.58
N VAL A 20 4.47 7.80 -1.79
CA VAL A 20 4.08 8.06 -0.40
C VAL A 20 5.29 8.00 0.53
N LYS A 21 5.42 9.04 1.35
CA LYS A 21 6.43 9.18 2.39
C LYS A 21 5.71 9.38 3.72
N PRO A 22 5.70 8.40 4.63
CA PRO A 22 5.10 8.58 5.94
C PRO A 22 5.86 9.68 6.66
N GLN A 23 5.16 10.69 7.15
CA GLN A 23 5.70 11.72 8.05
C GLN A 23 6.99 12.40 7.51
N GLY A 24 7.16 12.49 6.18
CA GLY A 24 8.36 13.08 5.56
C GLY A 24 9.62 12.22 5.62
N ALA A 25 9.54 10.97 6.13
CA ALA A 25 10.65 10.05 6.21
C ALA A 25 11.26 9.74 4.83
N ASP A 26 12.57 9.46 4.83
CA ASP A 26 13.25 9.02 3.61
C ASP A 26 12.87 7.57 3.29
N ILE A 27 12.14 7.39 2.19
CA ILE A 27 11.70 6.08 1.71
C ILE A 27 12.87 5.12 1.47
N LEU A 28 14.06 5.62 1.05
CA LEU A 28 15.22 4.76 0.87
C LEU A 28 15.71 4.22 2.21
N SER A 29 15.74 5.07 3.24
CA SER A 29 16.13 4.68 4.60
C SER A 29 15.17 3.62 5.16
N ILE A 30 13.86 3.80 4.97
CA ILE A 30 12.85 2.80 5.35
C ILE A 30 13.10 1.46 4.64
N CYS A 31 13.31 1.51 3.31
CA CYS A 31 13.57 0.30 2.53
C CYS A 31 14.86 -0.41 2.97
N GLN A 32 15.91 0.34 3.32
CA GLN A 32 17.19 -0.21 3.75
C GLN A 32 17.14 -0.79 5.16
N ASN A 33 16.49 -0.10 6.11
CA ASN A 33 16.51 -0.47 7.52
C ASN A 33 15.43 -1.48 7.89
N HIS A 34 14.31 -1.52 7.16
CA HIS A 34 13.16 -2.36 7.48
C HIS A 34 12.76 -3.31 6.37
N SER A 35 13.41 -3.26 5.20
CA SER A 35 13.06 -4.08 4.03
C SER A 35 11.59 -3.96 3.65
N ARG A 36 11.00 -2.77 3.85
CA ARG A 36 9.56 -2.50 3.71
C ARG A 36 9.29 -1.28 2.86
N MET A 37 8.10 -1.26 2.28
CA MET A 37 7.61 -0.28 1.32
C MET A 37 6.18 0.12 1.67
N PHE A 38 5.85 1.40 1.51
CA PHE A 38 4.49 1.89 1.69
C PHE A 38 3.73 1.92 0.37
N ILE A 39 2.41 1.76 0.43
CA ILE A 39 1.55 1.73 -0.77
C ILE A 39 0.52 2.87 -0.76
N GLY A 40 0.36 3.57 0.36
CA GLY A 40 -0.62 4.65 0.48
C GLY A 40 -1.07 4.90 1.90
N TRP A 41 -2.00 5.84 2.05
CA TRP A 41 -2.76 5.98 3.29
C TRP A 41 -3.97 5.04 3.27
N PRO A 42 -4.14 4.18 4.29
CA PRO A 42 -5.32 3.35 4.42
C PRO A 42 -6.54 4.20 4.80
N ARG A 43 -7.73 3.65 4.59
CA ARG A 43 -8.95 4.20 5.21
C ARG A 43 -8.96 3.83 6.69
N LEU A 44 -9.23 4.81 7.55
CA LEU A 44 -9.39 4.60 8.99
C LEU A 44 -10.84 4.25 9.33
N ARG A 45 -11.03 3.40 10.34
CA ARG A 45 -12.31 3.16 11.00
C ARG A 45 -12.61 4.36 11.91
N LYS A 46 -13.87 4.79 11.96
CA LYS A 46 -14.29 5.99 12.72
C LYS A 46 -14.68 5.66 14.17
N ASP A 47 -14.87 4.38 14.43
CA ASP A 47 -15.51 3.75 15.58
C ASP A 47 -14.51 3.00 16.47
N VAL A 48 -13.21 3.24 16.28
CA VAL A 48 -12.13 2.56 17.01
C VAL A 48 -11.36 3.58 17.85
N PRO A 49 -11.06 3.27 19.13
CA PRO A 49 -10.28 4.16 19.99
C PRO A 49 -8.91 4.51 19.41
N GLU A 50 -8.46 5.73 19.68
CA GLU A 50 -7.12 6.20 19.28
C GLU A 50 -5.98 5.41 19.92
N THR A 51 -6.23 4.64 20.98
CA THR A 51 -5.23 3.78 21.63
C THR A 51 -5.10 2.41 20.97
N ALA A 52 -5.99 2.05 20.03
CA ALA A 52 -5.95 0.75 19.38
C ALA A 52 -4.76 0.63 18.40
N GLY A 53 -4.34 -0.60 18.12
CA GLY A 53 -3.34 -0.90 17.09
C GLY A 53 -3.82 -0.51 15.69
N TRP A 54 -2.87 -0.31 14.77
CA TRP A 54 -3.13 0.03 13.37
C TRP A 54 -4.04 -0.98 12.69
N ARG A 55 -3.87 -2.28 12.96
CA ARG A 55 -4.72 -3.33 12.37
C ARG A 55 -6.20 -3.13 12.71
N SER A 56 -6.50 -2.71 13.93
CA SER A 56 -7.87 -2.42 14.35
C SER A 56 -8.37 -1.08 13.80
N LYS A 57 -7.48 -0.10 13.60
CA LYS A 57 -7.82 1.23 13.11
C LYS A 57 -8.03 1.33 11.62
N ILE A 58 -7.50 0.40 10.83
CA ILE A 58 -7.65 0.46 9.38
C ILE A 58 -8.79 -0.44 8.89
N VAL A 59 -9.38 -0.02 7.79
CA VAL A 59 -10.20 -0.88 6.96
C VAL A 59 -9.27 -1.79 6.19
N ASP A 60 -9.43 -3.10 6.36
CA ASP A 60 -8.57 -4.09 5.74
C ASP A 60 -8.77 -4.07 4.21
N PRO A 61 -7.76 -3.65 3.41
CA PRO A 61 -7.89 -3.60 1.95
C PRO A 61 -7.95 -4.99 1.32
N THR A 62 -7.61 -6.05 2.06
CA THR A 62 -7.65 -7.43 1.59
C THR A 62 -9.02 -8.08 1.75
N CYS A 63 -9.99 -7.39 2.38
CA CYS A 63 -11.33 -7.92 2.59
C CYS A 63 -12.06 -8.25 1.27
N PRO A 64 -13.08 -9.13 1.30
CA PRO A 64 -13.92 -9.44 0.14
C PRO A 64 -14.51 -8.18 -0.51
N SER A 65 -14.75 -8.25 -1.83
CA SER A 65 -15.23 -7.08 -2.61
C SER A 65 -16.59 -6.57 -2.16
N GLU A 66 -17.48 -7.45 -1.70
CA GLU A 66 -18.78 -7.06 -1.15
C GLU A 66 -18.63 -6.25 0.15
N GLU A 67 -17.76 -6.71 1.05
CA GLU A 67 -17.46 -6.00 2.29
C GLU A 67 -16.81 -4.64 1.98
N TRP A 68 -15.86 -4.63 1.05
CA TRP A 68 -15.20 -3.40 0.59
C TRP A 68 -16.20 -2.38 0.04
N ALA A 69 -17.17 -2.83 -0.76
CA ALA A 69 -18.19 -1.97 -1.34
C ALA A 69 -19.06 -1.31 -0.27
N ARG A 70 -19.48 -2.07 0.77
CA ARG A 70 -20.23 -1.53 1.91
C ARG A 70 -19.40 -0.52 2.70
N LEU A 71 -18.12 -0.80 2.88
CA LEU A 71 -17.22 0.08 3.64
C LEU A 71 -16.98 1.42 2.94
N LEU A 72 -17.00 1.48 1.60
CA LEU A 72 -16.79 2.73 0.86
C LEU A 72 -18.07 3.48 0.51
N ASP A 73 -19.23 3.03 0.97
CA ASP A 73 -20.48 3.74 0.73
C ASP A 73 -20.46 5.13 1.40
N GLY A 74 -20.83 6.16 0.65
CA GLY A 74 -20.78 7.56 1.10
C GLY A 74 -19.37 8.14 1.38
N GLU A 75 -18.27 7.45 1.04
CA GLU A 75 -16.92 7.97 1.33
C GLU A 75 -16.35 8.91 0.26
N GLU A 76 -15.91 10.08 0.71
CA GLU A 76 -15.36 11.17 -0.12
C GLU A 76 -14.15 10.74 -0.95
N TYR A 77 -13.25 9.95 -0.36
CA TYR A 77 -12.00 9.49 -0.99
C TYR A 77 -12.08 8.07 -1.56
N ARG A 78 -13.30 7.56 -1.84
CA ARG A 78 -13.55 6.20 -2.38
C ARG A 78 -12.61 5.80 -3.51
N ARG A 79 -12.36 6.71 -4.45
CA ARG A 79 -11.47 6.45 -5.61
C ARG A 79 -10.04 6.15 -5.16
N GLN A 80 -9.49 6.96 -4.26
CA GLN A 80 -8.12 6.80 -3.78
C GLN A 80 -7.96 5.50 -2.99
N TYR A 81 -8.92 5.18 -2.11
CA TYR A 81 -8.89 3.92 -1.37
C TYR A 81 -8.98 2.70 -2.29
N SER A 82 -9.82 2.78 -3.33
CA SER A 82 -9.95 1.70 -4.32
C SER A 82 -8.67 1.51 -5.14
N LEU A 83 -7.98 2.61 -5.49
CA LEU A 83 -6.67 2.53 -6.15
C LEU A 83 -5.64 1.83 -5.26
N ASN A 84 -5.57 2.19 -3.98
CA ASN A 84 -4.64 1.56 -3.04
C ASN A 84 -4.94 0.06 -2.87
N ARG A 85 -6.22 -0.31 -2.74
CA ARG A 85 -6.65 -1.71 -2.66
C ARG A 85 -6.28 -2.50 -3.90
N ASN A 86 -6.60 -1.97 -5.08
CA ASN A 86 -6.30 -2.63 -6.33
C ASN A 86 -4.78 -2.79 -6.48
N PHE A 87 -4.01 -1.76 -6.15
CA PHE A 87 -2.56 -1.84 -6.17
C PHE A 87 -2.01 -2.96 -5.28
N ILE A 88 -2.51 -3.10 -4.05
CA ILE A 88 -2.14 -4.19 -3.13
C ILE A 88 -2.40 -5.56 -3.76
N ARG A 89 -3.50 -5.72 -4.50
CA ARG A 89 -3.84 -6.97 -5.18
C ARG A 89 -2.93 -7.31 -6.37
N TYR A 90 -2.36 -6.29 -7.02
CA TYR A 90 -1.49 -6.47 -8.19
C TYR A 90 0.00 -6.60 -7.84
N VAL A 91 0.41 -6.19 -6.64
CA VAL A 91 1.79 -6.35 -6.18
C VAL A 91 1.97 -7.76 -5.60
N ASN A 92 2.78 -8.57 -6.30
CA ASN A 92 3.06 -9.95 -5.93
C ASN A 92 4.57 -10.16 -5.70
N PRO A 93 4.97 -11.24 -5.00
CA PRO A 93 6.37 -11.67 -4.99
C PRO A 93 6.95 -11.73 -6.41
N GLY A 94 8.13 -11.15 -6.59
CA GLY A 94 8.77 -10.96 -7.89
C GLY A 94 8.57 -9.55 -8.48
N SER A 95 7.57 -8.79 -8.04
CA SER A 95 7.40 -7.39 -8.46
C SER A 95 8.64 -6.55 -8.12
N ILE A 96 8.88 -5.51 -8.89
CA ILE A 96 10.01 -4.60 -8.71
C ILE A 96 9.51 -3.25 -8.22
N VAL A 97 10.02 -2.81 -7.08
CA VAL A 97 9.92 -1.41 -6.67
C VAL A 97 11.08 -0.62 -7.24
N VAL A 98 10.76 0.57 -7.73
CA VAL A 98 11.68 1.59 -8.20
C VAL A 98 11.63 2.78 -7.24
N ILE A 99 12.79 3.26 -6.79
CA ILE A 99 12.95 4.39 -5.87
C ILE A 99 13.83 5.45 -6.53
N PRO A 100 13.23 6.42 -7.23
CA PRO A 100 13.97 7.49 -7.88
C PRO A 100 14.63 8.44 -6.85
N ARG A 101 15.91 8.78 -7.08
CA ARG A 101 16.67 9.77 -6.32
C ARG A 101 17.26 10.84 -7.25
N PRO A 102 16.43 11.77 -7.77
CA PRO A 102 16.89 12.77 -8.73
C PRO A 102 18.09 13.60 -8.24
N LYS A 103 18.08 13.98 -6.95
CA LYS A 103 19.19 14.74 -6.32
C LYS A 103 20.51 13.98 -6.25
N GLN A 104 20.49 12.65 -6.41
CA GLN A 104 21.68 11.79 -6.42
C GLN A 104 21.99 11.28 -7.85
N GLY A 105 21.19 11.62 -8.86
CA GLY A 105 21.33 11.08 -10.21
C GLY A 105 21.15 9.57 -10.30
N ALA A 106 20.41 8.95 -9.36
CA ALA A 106 20.31 7.50 -9.23
C ALA A 106 18.86 7.01 -9.14
N VAL A 107 18.67 5.74 -9.50
CA VAL A 107 17.41 5.01 -9.32
C VAL A 107 17.74 3.70 -8.63
N TYR A 108 17.21 3.51 -7.43
CA TYR A 108 17.36 2.25 -6.70
C TYR A 108 16.20 1.33 -7.06
N VAL A 109 16.46 0.03 -7.08
CA VAL A 109 15.43 -0.98 -7.30
C VAL A 109 15.52 -2.06 -6.24
N ALA A 110 14.36 -2.59 -5.85
CA ALA A 110 14.30 -3.78 -5.00
C ALA A 110 13.22 -4.73 -5.52
N ARG A 111 13.37 -6.01 -5.19
CA ARG A 111 12.39 -7.04 -5.53
C ARG A 111 11.51 -7.31 -4.31
N ILE A 112 10.21 -7.35 -4.52
CA ILE A 112 9.24 -7.79 -3.53
C ILE A 112 9.41 -9.30 -3.35
N THR A 113 9.71 -9.73 -2.12
CA THR A 113 9.89 -11.15 -1.77
C THR A 113 8.66 -11.74 -1.12
N ASP A 114 7.89 -10.91 -0.42
CA ASP A 114 6.78 -11.33 0.44
C ASP A 114 5.46 -10.67 0.01
N ARG A 115 4.36 -11.24 0.50
CA ARG A 115 3.02 -10.69 0.25
C ARG A 115 2.78 -9.43 1.09
N PHE A 116 1.77 -8.66 0.71
CA PHE A 116 1.33 -7.50 1.48
C PHE A 116 0.97 -7.90 2.93
N GLU A 117 1.42 -7.09 3.88
CA GLU A 117 1.09 -7.22 5.29
C GLU A 117 0.64 -5.89 5.90
N ILE A 118 -0.27 -5.96 6.86
CA ILE A 118 -0.60 -4.84 7.75
C ILE A 118 0.32 -4.95 8.96
N VAL A 119 1.28 -4.04 9.05
CA VAL A 119 2.20 -3.93 10.18
C VAL A 119 1.54 -3.13 11.29
N ASP A 120 1.41 -3.74 12.47
CA ASP A 120 0.94 -3.04 13.67
C ASP A 120 2.13 -2.34 14.35
N SER A 121 1.93 -1.08 14.78
CA SER A 121 2.96 -0.24 15.41
C SER A 121 4.36 -0.30 14.75
N PRO A 122 4.51 0.18 13.50
CA PRO A 122 5.81 0.17 12.82
C PRO A 122 6.83 1.03 13.60
N PRO A 123 8.09 0.59 13.78
CA PRO A 123 9.12 1.35 14.51
C PRO A 123 9.63 2.62 13.80
N TRP A 124 8.85 3.18 12.86
CA TRP A 124 9.30 4.19 11.90
C TRP A 124 8.76 5.58 12.25
N GLY A 125 8.18 5.72 13.46
CA GLY A 125 7.60 6.94 14.03
C GLY A 125 6.74 6.64 15.25
#